data_AF-A0A7J7JFJ9-F1
#
_entry.id   AF-A0A7J7JFJ9-F1
#
_cell.length_a   1.000
_cell.length_b   1.000
_cell.length_c   1.000
_cell.angle_alpha   90.00
_cell.angle_beta   90.00
_cell.angle_gamma   90.00
#
_symmetry.space_group_name_H-M   'P 1'
#
loop_
_entity.id
_entity.type
_entity.pdbx_description
1 polymer ?
#
loop_
_entity_poly.entity_id
_entity_poly.type
_entity_poly.pdbx_seq_one_letter_code
_entity_poly.pdbx_strand_id
1 'polypeptide(L)'
;MLIKEFRVILPMTVEEYQVGQLYSVADASKNETGGGEGIEIVANEPYADKPQFFGEFASGQYTHKIYHLASKVPRWVRILAPKGSLEFKEEAWNAYPYCKTVVTHELYTINCLSFHARFTLTL
;
A
#
# COMPACT_ATOMS: atom_id res chain seq x y z
N MET A 1 -15.26 7.92 11.15
CA MET A 1 -14.16 8.09 10.18
C MET A 1 -13.08 8.90 10.86
N LEU A 2 -11.86 8.37 11.01
CA LEU A 2 -10.72 9.05 11.62
C LEU A 2 -9.71 9.37 10.53
N ILE A 3 -9.33 10.65 10.41
CA ILE A 3 -8.35 11.11 9.42
C ILE A 3 -7.12 11.59 10.18
N LYS A 4 -5.95 11.14 9.74
CA LYS A 4 -4.64 11.58 10.25
C LYS A 4 -3.72 11.86 9.08
N GLU A 5 -2.99 12.97 9.15
CA GLU A 5 -1.98 13.34 8.19
C GLU A 5 -0.60 13.15 8.81
N PHE A 6 0.27 12.41 8.13
CA PHE A 6 1.66 12.20 8.55
C PHE A 6 2.57 12.96 7.57
N ARG A 7 3.30 13.94 8.09
CA ARG A 7 4.29 14.70 7.32
C ARG A 7 5.68 14.16 7.61
N VAL A 8 6.30 13.55 6.61
CA VAL A 8 7.66 12.99 6.70
C VAL A 8 8.59 13.86 5.87
N ILE A 9 9.40 14.68 6.55
CA ILE A 9 10.41 15.52 5.89
C ILE A 9 11.64 14.65 5.64
N LEU A 10 12.11 14.62 4.39
CA LEU A 10 13.27 13.84 3.97
C LEU A 10 14.34 14.74 3.34
N PRO A 11 15.64 14.50 3.61
CA PRO A 11 16.73 15.29 3.05
C PRO A 11 17.10 14.80 1.63
N MET A 12 16.13 14.76 0.73
CA MET A 12 16.31 14.34 -0.68
C MET A 12 15.28 15.03 -1.58
N THR A 13 15.56 15.08 -2.88
CA THR A 13 14.60 15.66 -3.85
C THR A 13 13.42 14.72 -4.11
N VAL A 14 12.38 15.27 -4.74
CA VAL A 14 11.20 14.49 -5.16
C VAL A 14 11.61 13.44 -6.20
N GLU A 15 12.56 13.72 -7.08
CA GLU A 15 13.05 12.78 -8.09
C GLU A 15 13.85 11.64 -7.45
N GLU A 16 14.73 11.95 -6.48
CA GLU A 16 15.48 10.95 -5.72
C GLU A 16 14.54 10.04 -4.92
N TYR A 17 13.50 10.62 -4.31
CA TYR A 17 12.50 9.88 -3.56
C TYR A 17 11.74 8.88 -4.45
N GLN A 18 11.42 9.23 -5.70
CA GLN A 18 10.72 8.33 -6.61
C GLN A 18 11.47 7.00 -6.79
N VAL A 19 12.79 7.09 -6.99
CA VAL A 19 13.66 5.90 -7.15
C VAL A 19 13.82 5.19 -5.80
N GLY A 20 14.07 5.94 -4.73
CA GLY A 20 14.27 5.40 -3.39
C GLY A 20 13.04 4.66 -2.85
N GLN A 21 11.84 5.18 -3.11
CA GLN A 21 10.57 4.56 -2.71
C GLN A 21 10.39 3.20 -3.39
N LEU A 22 10.58 3.12 -4.70
CA LEU A 22 10.41 1.87 -5.45
C LEU A 22 11.40 0.80 -4.97
N TYR A 23 12.66 1.18 -4.76
CA TYR A 23 13.66 0.30 -4.17
C TYR A 23 13.25 -0.18 -2.78
N SER A 24 12.87 0.75 -1.90
CA SER A 24 12.51 0.45 -0.50
C SER A 24 11.29 -0.45 -0.41
N VAL A 25 10.28 -0.25 -1.28
CA VAL A 25 9.10 -1.11 -1.37
C VAL A 25 9.48 -2.52 -1.81
N ALA A 26 10.36 -2.66 -2.81
CA ALA A 26 10.83 -3.97 -3.26
C ALA A 26 11.64 -4.69 -2.17
N ASP A 27 12.55 -3.99 -1.49
CA ASP A 27 13.38 -4.55 -0.43
C ASP A 27 12.56 -4.93 0.81
N ALA A 28 11.67 -4.04 1.27
CA ALA A 28 10.73 -4.34 2.36
C ALA A 28 9.82 -5.53 2.02
N SER A 29 9.31 -5.61 0.78
CA SER A 29 8.46 -6.73 0.36
C SER A 29 9.23 -8.06 0.38
N LYS A 30 10.52 -8.05 0.00
CA LYS A 30 11.38 -9.23 0.06
C LYS A 30 11.65 -9.66 1.50
N ASN A 31 11.90 -8.72 2.41
CA ASN A 31 12.17 -9.01 3.82
C ASN A 31 10.93 -9.53 4.56
N GLU A 32 9.74 -9.09 4.16
CA GLU A 32 8.48 -9.57 4.76
C GLU A 32 7.99 -10.90 4.19
N THR A 33 8.53 -11.34 3.06
CA THR A 33 8.14 -12.59 2.40
C THR A 33 9.07 -13.74 2.83
N GLY A 34 8.55 -14.69 3.60
CA GLY A 34 9.32 -15.86 4.04
C GLY A 34 8.53 -16.83 4.92
N GLY A 35 8.84 -18.13 4.83
CA GLY A 35 8.26 -19.15 5.71
C GLY A 35 6.84 -19.61 5.35
N GLY A 36 6.37 -19.38 4.12
CA GLY A 36 5.04 -19.78 3.66
C GLY A 36 3.94 -18.75 3.91
N GLU A 37 4.29 -17.59 4.47
CA GLU A 37 3.43 -16.41 4.64
C GLU A 37 4.18 -15.15 4.16
N GLY A 38 3.47 -14.09 3.75
CA GLY A 38 4.09 -12.90 3.17
C GLY A 38 3.18 -12.08 2.27
N ILE A 39 3.80 -11.39 1.31
CA ILE A 39 3.11 -10.54 0.33
C ILE A 39 3.00 -11.30 -0.99
N GLU A 40 1.78 -11.60 -1.41
CA GLU A 40 1.49 -12.09 -2.75
C GLU A 40 1.25 -10.90 -3.70
N ILE A 41 1.89 -10.91 -4.87
CA ILE A 41 1.66 -9.92 -5.92
C ILE A 41 0.68 -10.52 -6.93
N VAL A 42 -0.56 -10.05 -6.92
CA VAL A 42 -1.62 -10.53 -7.82
C VAL A 42 -1.59 -9.79 -9.16
N ALA A 43 -1.40 -8.47 -9.12
CA ALA A 43 -1.28 -7.65 -10.32
C ALA A 43 -0.20 -6.58 -10.13
N ASN A 44 0.54 -6.31 -11.20
CA ASN A 44 1.49 -5.22 -11.29
C ASN A 44 1.56 -4.76 -12.75
N GLU A 45 0.71 -3.81 -13.11
CA GLU A 45 0.52 -3.39 -14.50
C GLU A 45 0.43 -1.87 -14.63
N PRO A 46 0.92 -1.30 -15.74
CA PRO A 46 0.66 0.10 -16.03
C PRO A 46 -0.84 0.30 -16.27
N TYR A 47 -1.36 1.45 -15.84
CA TYR A 47 -2.73 1.86 -16.13
C TYR A 47 -2.75 3.23 -16.80
N ALA A 48 -3.75 3.43 -17.66
CA ALA A 48 -4.10 4.71 -18.27
C ALA A 48 -5.60 4.96 -18.08
N ASP A 49 -6.02 6.20 -18.30
CA ASP A 49 -7.42 6.63 -18.30
C ASP A 49 -8.23 6.31 -17.03
N LYS A 50 -7.54 6.20 -15.89
CA LYS A 50 -8.16 6.09 -14.57
C LYS A 50 -7.83 7.34 -13.76
N PRO A 51 -8.62 8.42 -13.90
CA PRO A 51 -8.40 9.66 -13.17
C PRO A 51 -8.43 9.43 -11.65
N GLN A 52 -7.30 9.67 -11.01
CA GLN A 52 -7.11 9.73 -9.56
C GLN A 52 -7.01 11.19 -9.12
N PHE A 53 -7.27 11.44 -7.84
CA PHE A 53 -7.17 12.75 -7.19
C PHE A 53 -7.80 13.88 -8.03
N PHE A 54 -9.14 13.94 -8.03
CA PHE A 54 -9.91 14.97 -8.75
C PHE A 54 -9.62 15.08 -10.26
N GLY A 55 -9.03 14.05 -10.88
CA GLY A 55 -8.74 14.03 -12.31
C GLY A 55 -7.35 14.55 -12.69
N GLU A 56 -6.53 14.92 -11.71
CA GLU A 56 -5.17 15.41 -11.96
C GLU A 56 -4.22 14.29 -12.45
N PHE A 57 -4.46 13.04 -12.04
CA PHE A 57 -3.55 11.93 -12.29
C PHE A 57 -4.25 10.74 -12.96
N ALA A 58 -4.17 10.64 -14.29
CA ALA A 58 -4.95 9.65 -15.06
C ALA A 58 -4.18 8.36 -15.43
N SER A 59 -2.85 8.36 -15.31
CA SER A 59 -1.99 7.23 -15.67
C SER A 59 -0.92 6.99 -14.61
N GLY A 60 -0.43 5.75 -14.52
CA GLY A 60 0.55 5.35 -13.53
C GLY A 60 0.74 3.84 -13.47
N GLN A 61 1.21 3.35 -12.34
CA GLN A 61 1.36 1.93 -12.06
C GLN A 61 0.28 1.46 -11.09
N TYR A 62 -0.43 0.38 -11.43
CA TYR A 62 -1.39 -0.28 -10.57
C TYR A 62 -0.75 -1.54 -9.98
N THR A 63 -0.91 -1.70 -8.67
CA THR A 63 -0.52 -2.94 -7.99
C THR A 63 -1.64 -3.47 -7.13
N HIS A 64 -1.87 -4.77 -7.20
CA HIS A 64 -2.77 -5.50 -6.32
C HIS A 64 -1.95 -6.55 -5.56
N LYS A 65 -1.95 -6.44 -4.23
CA LYS A 65 -1.20 -7.32 -3.33
C LYS A 65 -2.12 -7.94 -2.29
N ILE A 66 -1.83 -9.18 -1.89
CA ILE A 66 -2.49 -9.85 -0.77
C ILE A 66 -1.46 -10.05 0.33
N TYR A 67 -1.77 -9.57 1.54
CA TYR A 67 -0.96 -9.74 2.73
C TYR A 67 -1.51 -10.89 3.56
N HIS A 68 -0.70 -11.94 3.77
CA HIS A 68 -1.02 -13.04 4.68
C HIS A 68 -0.33 -12.80 6.02
N LEU A 69 -1.08 -12.36 7.04
CA LEU A 69 -0.52 -11.89 8.32
C LEU A 69 -0.64 -12.90 9.47
N ALA A 70 -1.04 -14.15 9.22
CA ALA A 70 -1.41 -15.11 10.27
C ALA A 70 -0.29 -15.42 11.29
N SER A 71 0.96 -15.38 10.89
CA SER A 71 2.17 -15.58 11.70
C SER A 71 2.82 -14.27 12.13
N LYS A 72 2.43 -13.15 11.51
CA LYS A 72 2.98 -11.81 11.77
C LYS A 72 2.21 -11.05 12.84
N VAL A 73 0.99 -11.47 13.17
CA VAL A 73 0.20 -10.89 14.27
C VAL A 73 0.50 -11.57 15.62
N PRO A 74 0.34 -10.85 16.76
CA PRO A 74 0.47 -11.46 18.08
C PRO A 74 -0.45 -12.67 18.25
N ARG A 75 0.02 -13.70 18.99
CA ARG A 75 -0.70 -14.97 19.17
C ARG A 75 -2.13 -14.82 19.65
N TRP A 76 -2.40 -13.86 20.53
CA TRP A 76 -3.76 -13.60 21.03
C TRP A 76 -4.70 -13.09 19.93
N VAL A 77 -4.21 -12.29 18.98
CA VAL A 77 -4.97 -11.85 17.80
C VAL A 77 -5.31 -13.05 16.93
N ARG A 78 -4.34 -13.94 16.68
CA ARG A 78 -4.55 -15.15 15.87
C ARG A 78 -5.61 -16.09 16.45
N ILE A 79 -5.70 -16.21 17.77
CA ILE A 79 -6.69 -17.08 18.45
C ILE A 79 -8.09 -16.49 18.35
N LEU A 80 -8.23 -15.17 18.42
CA LEU A 80 -9.51 -14.47 18.34
C LEU A 80 -10.00 -14.27 16.90
N ALA A 81 -9.07 -14.22 15.93
CA ALA A 81 -9.34 -14.02 14.52
C ALA A 81 -9.99 -15.28 13.89
N PRO A 82 -11.14 -15.15 13.21
CA PRO A 82 -11.70 -16.23 12.39
C PRO A 82 -10.70 -16.76 11.36
N LYS A 83 -10.81 -18.04 10.99
CA LYS A 83 -9.94 -18.62 9.94
C LYS A 83 -10.10 -17.83 8.63
N GLY A 84 -8.99 -17.41 8.04
CA GLY A 84 -8.97 -16.58 6.83
C GLY A 84 -9.15 -15.07 7.07
N SER A 85 -9.36 -14.63 8.32
CA SER A 85 -9.56 -13.19 8.62
C SER A 85 -8.27 -12.38 8.81
N LEU A 86 -7.14 -12.91 8.36
CA LEU A 86 -5.83 -12.27 8.47
C LEU A 86 -5.21 -12.06 7.09
N GLU A 87 -6.07 -12.00 6.08
CA GLU A 87 -5.71 -11.74 4.69
C GLU A 87 -6.24 -10.37 4.29
N PHE A 88 -5.32 -9.47 3.93
CA PHE A 88 -5.67 -8.11 3.53
C PHE A 88 -5.33 -7.90 2.07
N LYS A 89 -6.26 -7.31 1.33
CA LYS A 89 -6.05 -6.93 -0.06
C LYS A 89 -5.66 -5.47 -0.11
N GLU A 90 -4.53 -5.18 -0.74
CA GLU A 90 -4.08 -3.83 -1.02
C GLU A 90 -4.13 -3.57 -2.51
N GLU A 91 -4.87 -2.52 -2.87
CA GLU A 91 -4.84 -1.94 -4.20
C GLU A 91 -4.14 -0.59 -4.13
N ALA A 92 -3.12 -0.39 -4.95
CA ALA A 92 -2.41 0.88 -5.03
C ALA A 92 -2.38 1.41 -6.47
N TRP A 93 -2.61 2.72 -6.59
CA TRP A 93 -2.52 3.50 -7.83
C TRP A 93 -1.42 4.54 -7.63
N ASN A 94 -0.23 4.23 -8.16
CA ASN A 94 0.92 5.10 -8.10
C ASN A 94 1.00 5.94 -9.38
N ALA A 95 0.51 7.17 -9.31
CA ALA A 95 0.65 8.18 -10.34
C ALA A 95 1.55 9.31 -9.82
N TYR A 96 2.83 8.98 -9.66
CA TYR A 96 3.82 9.87 -9.07
C TYR A 96 3.72 11.31 -9.62
N PRO A 97 3.73 12.36 -8.76
CA PRO A 97 4.02 12.36 -7.32
C PRO A 97 2.81 12.11 -6.40
N TYR A 98 1.73 11.52 -6.90
CA TYR A 98 0.59 11.12 -6.10
C TYR A 98 0.43 9.60 -6.06
N CYS A 99 0.15 9.05 -4.88
CA CYS A 99 -0.14 7.64 -4.73
C CYS A 99 -1.37 7.46 -3.84
N LYS A 100 -2.31 6.65 -4.32
CA LYS A 100 -3.47 6.21 -3.54
C LYS A 100 -3.32 4.73 -3.23
N THR A 101 -3.56 4.36 -1.98
CA THR A 101 -3.57 2.97 -1.55
C THR A 101 -4.83 2.70 -0.75
N VAL A 102 -5.49 1.59 -1.05
CA VAL A 102 -6.72 1.16 -0.40
C VAL A 102 -6.50 -0.25 0.12
N VAL A 103 -6.66 -0.43 1.43
CA VAL A 103 -6.56 -1.73 2.09
C VAL A 103 -7.96 -2.18 2.48
N THR A 104 -8.34 -3.35 1.96
CA THR A 104 -9.64 -3.99 2.18
C THR A 104 -9.46 -5.38 2.78
N HIS A 105 -10.52 -5.87 3.39
CA HIS A 105 -10.58 -7.21 3.97
C HIS A 105 -11.88 -7.89 3.52
N GLU A 106 -11.83 -9.16 3.11
CA GLU A 106 -12.99 -9.82 2.51
C GLU A 106 -14.17 -9.99 3.49
N LEU A 107 -13.90 -10.39 4.73
CA LEU A 107 -14.95 -10.64 5.74
C LEU A 107 -15.54 -9.36 6.36
N TYR A 108 -14.85 -8.23 6.25
CA TYR A 108 -15.28 -6.98 6.85
C TYR A 108 -15.44 -5.98 5.72
N THR A 109 -16.68 -5.83 5.21
CA THR A 109 -17.05 -4.89 4.14
C THR A 109 -16.92 -3.40 4.55
N ILE A 110 -16.18 -3.13 5.61
CA ILE A 110 -15.82 -1.80 6.09
C ILE A 110 -14.46 -1.50 5.46
N ASN A 111 -14.42 -0.55 4.52
CA ASN A 111 -13.19 -0.01 3.93
C ASN A 111 -12.20 0.32 5.06
N CYS A 112 -11.18 -0.52 5.23
CA CYS A 112 -10.47 -0.60 6.51
C CYS A 112 -9.42 0.52 6.62
N LEU A 113 -8.80 0.89 5.51
CA LEU A 113 -7.80 1.95 5.48
C LEU A 113 -7.62 2.49 4.07
N SER A 114 -7.53 3.82 3.93
CA SER A 114 -7.11 4.43 2.67
C SER A 114 -6.04 5.47 2.94
N PHE A 115 -4.94 5.33 2.21
CA PHE A 115 -3.81 6.25 2.24
C PHE A 115 -3.77 7.06 0.96
N HIS A 116 -3.53 8.35 1.13
CA HIS A 116 -3.32 9.28 0.05
C HIS A 116 -1.98 9.96 0.34
N ALA A 117 -0.98 9.66 -0.48
CA ALA A 117 0.35 10.24 -0.37
C ALA A 117 0.56 11.23 -1.52
N ARG A 118 1.09 12.40 -1.18
CA ARG A 118 1.49 13.43 -2.15
C ARG A 118 2.93 13.83 -1.81
N PHE A 119 3.80 13.74 -2.80
CA PHE A 119 5.21 14.07 -2.67
C PHE A 119 5.45 15.47 -3.23
N THR A 120 5.91 16.40 -2.40
CA THR A 120 6.14 17.79 -2.78
C THR A 120 7.42 18.30 -2.16
N LEU A 121 8.12 19.19 -2.87
CA LEU A 121 9.19 19.98 -2.28
C LEU A 121 8.60 20.83 -1.16
N THR A 122 9.21 20.77 0.03
CA THR A 122 8.93 21.73 1.10
C THR A 122 9.84 22.93 0.87
N LEU A 123 9.25 24.08 0.56
CA LEU A 123 9.91 25.40 0.59
C LEU A 123 9.69 26.04 1.96
#